data_AF-A2YSD3-F1
#
_entry.id   AF-A2YSD3-F1
#
_cell.length_a   1.000
_cell.length_b   1.000
_cell.length_c   1.000
_cell.angle_alpha   90.00
_cell.angle_beta   90.00
_cell.angle_gamma   90.00
#
_symmetry.space_group_name_H-M   'P 1'
#
loop_
_entity.id
_entity.type
_entity.pdbx_description
1 polymer ?
#
loop_
_entity_poly.entity_id
_entity_poly.type
_entity_poly.pdbx_seq_one_letter_code
_entity_poly.pdbx_strand_id
1 'polypeptide(L)'
;MPIWHPFKIVTRGGTTEQIINEDDEKLVGLKEQLGYEVDKAVTTALLEINEYNAIMVMNYILLEYQLICLTLLDTIPFSLKCFT
;
A
#
# COMPACT_ATOMS: atom_id res chain seq x y z
N MET A 1 7.32 14.31 2.21
CA MET A 1 7.60 12.89 1.90
C MET A 1 9.10 12.68 1.96
N PRO A 2 9.60 11.55 2.49
CA PRO A 2 11.00 11.22 2.26
C PRO A 2 11.19 11.07 0.75
N ILE A 3 12.25 11.67 0.21
CA ILE A 3 12.54 11.72 -1.24
C ILE A 3 12.95 10.32 -1.77
N TRP A 4 13.16 9.35 -0.88
CA TRP A 4 13.66 8.01 -1.21
C TRP A 4 12.54 6.97 -1.16
N HIS A 5 12.26 6.35 -2.31
CA HIS A 5 11.26 5.30 -2.47
C HIS A 5 11.83 4.16 -3.35
N PRO A 6 12.72 3.31 -2.79
CA PRO A 6 13.48 2.31 -3.54
C PRO A 6 12.63 1.08 -3.86
N PHE A 7 11.52 1.27 -4.56
CA PHE A 7 10.60 0.20 -4.94
C PHE A 7 10.47 0.08 -6.45
N LYS A 8 10.28 -1.14 -6.92
CA LYS A 8 9.93 -1.46 -8.30
C LYS A 8 8.63 -2.25 -8.37
N ILE A 9 7.95 -2.12 -9.51
CA ILE A 9 6.73 -2.86 -9.78
C ILE A 9 7.11 -4.13 -10.55
N VAL A 10 6.60 -5.28 -10.12
CA VAL A 10 6.76 -6.55 -10.81
C VAL A 10 5.40 -7.17 -11.06
N THR A 11 5.27 -7.85 -12.20
CA THR A 11 4.05 -8.60 -12.53
C THR A 11 4.36 -10.09 -12.49
N ARG A 12 3.66 -10.83 -11.64
CA ARG A 12 3.80 -12.29 -11.50
C ARG A 12 2.43 -12.94 -11.60
N GLY A 13 2.23 -13.79 -12.61
CA GLY A 13 0.98 -14.52 -12.80
C GLY A 13 -0.27 -13.64 -12.98
N GLY A 14 -0.11 -12.42 -13.53
CA GLY A 14 -1.21 -11.46 -13.71
C GLY A 14 -1.43 -10.51 -12.52
N THR A 15 -0.83 -10.78 -11.36
CA THR A 15 -0.85 -9.87 -10.21
C THR A 15 0.32 -8.89 -10.31
N THR A 16 0.05 -7.63 -9.99
CA THR A 16 1.07 -6.57 -9.93
C THR A 16 1.39 -6.27 -8.47
N GLU A 17 2.67 -6.37 -8.13
CA GLU A 17 3.17 -6.21 -6.76
C GLU A 17 4.30 -5.16 -6.74
N GLN A 18 4.39 -4.41 -5.64
CA GLN A 18 5.47 -3.48 -5.41
C GLN A 18 6.49 -4.13 -4.47
N ILE A 19 7.73 -4.27 -4.91
CA ILE A 19 8.83 -4.90 -4.16
C ILE A 19 10.00 -3.94 -4.00
N ILE A 20 10.88 -4.20 -3.04
CA ILE A 20 12.14 -3.44 -2.89
C ILE A 20 13.00 -3.61 -4.15
N ASN A 21 13.58 -2.51 -4.62
CA ASN A 21 14.59 -2.53 -5.65
C ASN A 21 15.97 -2.74 -5.02
N GLU A 22 16.42 -3.99 -4.95
CA GLU A 22 17.74 -4.34 -4.38
C GLU A 22 18.92 -3.67 -5.11
N ASP A 23 18.72 -3.24 -6.36
CA ASP A 23 19.71 -2.54 -7.18
C ASP A 23 19.73 -1.02 -6.93
N ASP A 24 18.94 -0.50 -5.98
CA ASP A 24 18.93 0.92 -5.63
C ASP A 24 20.31 1.35 -5.09
N GLU A 25 20.91 2.37 -5.71
CA GLU A 25 22.28 2.81 -5.40
C GLU A 25 22.49 3.12 -3.91
N LYS A 26 21.45 3.63 -3.23
CA LYS A 26 21.53 3.98 -1.81
C LYS A 26 21.42 2.74 -0.91
N LEU A 27 20.61 1.74 -1.28
CA LEU A 27 20.58 0.44 -0.58
C LEU A 27 21.90 -0.30 -0.76
N VAL A 28 22.42 -0.36 -2.00
CA VAL A 28 23.73 -0.96 -2.30
C VAL A 28 24.82 -0.28 -1.47
N GLY A 29 24.87 1.05 -1.46
CA GLY A 29 25.82 1.80 -0.66
C GLY A 29 25.69 1.57 0.86
N LEU A 30 24.46 1.45 1.39
CA LEU A 30 24.23 1.12 2.80
C LEU A 30 24.78 -0.27 3.14
N LYS A 31 24.51 -1.27 2.30
CA LYS A 31 24.98 -2.64 2.47
C LYS A 31 26.50 -2.73 2.42
N GLU A 32 27.14 -2.02 1.50
CA GLU A 32 28.59 -1.97 1.36
C GLU A 32 29.27 -1.28 2.54
N GLN A 33 28.69 -0.18 3.06
CA GLN A 33 29.30 0.62 4.12
C GLN A 33 29.03 0.09 5.53
N LEU A 34 27.82 -0.43 5.78
CA LEU A 34 27.32 -0.75 7.12
C LEU A 34 27.01 -2.25 7.29
N GLY A 35 27.07 -3.02 6.21
CA GLY A 35 26.86 -4.46 6.22
C GLY A 35 25.40 -4.87 6.11
N TYR A 36 25.21 -6.19 6.06
CA TYR A 36 23.93 -6.83 5.79
C TYR A 36 22.84 -6.56 6.84
N GLU A 37 23.19 -6.49 8.13
CA GLU A 37 22.19 -6.31 9.19
C GLU A 37 21.50 -4.94 9.11
N VAL A 38 22.26 -3.90 8.73
CA VAL A 38 21.70 -2.55 8.56
C VAL A 38 20.83 -2.48 7.31
N ASP A 39 21.29 -3.04 6.19
CA ASP A 39 20.50 -3.18 4.96
C ASP A 39 19.17 -3.91 5.21
N LYS A 40 19.22 -5.03 5.94
CA LYS A 40 18.04 -5.80 6.33
C LYS A 40 17.09 -5.00 7.22
N ALA A 41 17.59 -4.28 8.22
CA ALA A 41 16.75 -3.46 9.10
C ALA A 41 16.05 -2.33 8.31
N VAL A 42 16.77 -1.68 7.39
CA VAL A 42 16.23 -0.59 6.56
C VAL A 42 15.18 -1.09 5.58
N THR A 43 15.47 -2.17 4.86
CA THR A 43 14.52 -2.78 3.91
C THR A 43 13.26 -3.29 4.61
N THR A 44 13.39 -3.84 5.82
CA THR A 44 12.24 -4.25 6.66
C THR A 44 11.38 -3.05 7.02
N ALA A 45 11.96 -1.97 7.55
CA ALA A 45 11.21 -0.77 7.91
C ALA A 45 10.52 -0.10 6.69
N LEU A 46 11.18 -0.11 5.53
CA LEU A 46 10.59 0.39 4.27
C LEU A 46 9.35 -0.42 3.88
N LEU A 47 9.41 -1.75 3.99
CA LEU A 47 8.28 -2.64 3.70
C LEU A 47 7.12 -2.38 4.69
N GLU A 48 7.41 -2.33 5.99
CA GLU A 48 6.40 -2.08 7.03
C GLU A 48 5.69 -0.73 6.82
N ILE A 49 6.43 0.33 6.49
CA ILE A 49 5.84 1.64 6.21
C ILE A 49 5.01 1.60 4.93
N ASN A 50 5.48 0.91 3.88
CA ASN A 50 4.74 0.78 2.63
C ASN A 50 3.43 -0.01 2.83
N GLU A 51 3.47 -1.10 3.60
CA GLU A 51 2.29 -1.87 3.98
C GLU A 51 1.33 -1.05 4.83
N TYR A 52 1.83 -0.35 5.86
CA TYR A 52 0.99 0.50 6.70
C TYR A 52 0.32 1.61 5.89
N ASN A 53 1.07 2.27 4.98
CA ASN A 53 0.53 3.29 4.09
C ASN A 53 -0.50 2.70 3.11
N ALA A 54 -0.22 1.53 2.53
CA ALA A 54 -1.16 0.84 1.65
C ALA A 54 -2.44 0.46 2.40
N ILE A 55 -2.33 -0.10 3.61
CA ILE A 55 -3.48 -0.46 4.46
C ILE A 55 -4.27 0.80 4.87
N MET A 56 -3.60 1.89 5.23
CA MET A 56 -4.27 3.14 5.58
C MET A 56 -5.03 3.72 4.39
N VAL A 57 -4.40 3.77 3.21
CA VAL A 57 -5.03 4.25 1.98
C VAL A 57 -6.18 3.33 1.57
N MET A 58 -6.00 2.00 1.66
CA MET A 58 -7.07 1.04 1.38
C MET A 58 -8.22 1.16 2.38
N ASN A 59 -7.96 1.31 3.68
CA ASN A 59 -9.00 1.48 4.69
C ASN A 59 -9.78 2.76 4.48
N TYR A 60 -9.13 3.87 4.14
CA TYR A 60 -9.81 5.12 3.82
C TYR A 60 -10.74 4.95 2.60
N ILE A 61 -10.25 4.34 1.52
CA ILE A 61 -11.05 4.09 0.31
C ILE A 61 -12.20 3.12 0.59
N LEU A 62 -11.98 2.07 1.39
CA LEU A 62 -13.02 1.12 1.78
C LEU A 62 -14.08 1.77 2.66
N LEU A 63 -13.69 2.64 3.60
CA LEU A 63 -14.60 3.40 4.43
C LEU A 63 -15.40 4.42 3.61
N GLU A 64 -14.77 5.12 2.66
CA GLU A 64 -15.46 6.00 1.72
C GLU A 64 -16.46 5.22 0.87
N TYR A 65 -16.04 4.07 0.32
CA TYR A 65 -16.92 3.21 -0.46
C TYR A 65 -18.11 2.70 0.37
N GLN A 66 -17.88 2.25 1.60
CA GLN A 66 -18.95 1.85 2.52
C GLN A 66 -19.88 3.01 2.86
N LEU A 67 -19.35 4.20 3.13
CA LEU A 67 -20.13 5.40 3.42
C LEU A 67 -20.97 5.84 2.21
N ILE A 68 -20.41 5.76 1.00
CA ILE A 68 -21.13 6.01 -0.26
C ILE A 68 -22.25 4.98 -0.43
N CYS A 69 -22.00 3.69 -0.20
CA CYS A 69 -23.06 2.68 -0.27
C CYS A 69 -24.18 2.92 0.74
N LEU A 70 -23.86 3.29 1.98
CA LEU A 70 -24.85 3.57 3.03
C LEU A 70 -25.68 4.82 2.71
N THR A 71 -25.04 5.90 2.29
CA THR A 71 -25.74 7.13 1.90
C THR A 71 -26.64 6.89 0.68
N LEU A 72 -26.17 6.11 -0.31
CA LEU A 72 -27.00 5.70 -1.44
C LEU A 72 -28.21 4.87 -0.98
N LEU A 73 -28.03 3.91 -0.08
CA LEU A 73 -29.13 3.10 0.51
C LEU A 73 -30.14 3.94 1.32
N ASP A 74 -29.68 5.02 1.95
CA ASP A 74 -30.55 5.92 2.75
C ASP A 74 -31.31 6.92 1.87
N THR A 75 -30.82 7.21 0.67
CA THR A 75 -31.54 8.00 -0.34
C THR A 75 -32.56 7.20 -1.15
N ILE A 76 -32.58 5.85 -1.04
CA ILE A 76 -33.62 5.03 -1.68
C ILE A 76 -34.96 5.32 -1.01
N PRO A 77 -35.99 5.79 -1.76
CA PRO A 77 -37.32 6.01 -1.23
C PRO A 77 -37.86 4.75 -0.55
N PHE A 78 -38.53 4.91 0.59
CA PHE A 78 -39.09 3.78 1.35
C PHE A 78 -39.98 2.85 0.50
N SER A 79 -40.62 3.38 -0.55
CA SER A 79 -41.44 2.63 -1.51
C SER A 79 -40.67 1.67 -2.42
N LEU A 80 -39.35 1.83 -2.57
CA LEU A 80 -38.48 0.96 -3.38
C LEU A 80 -37.69 -0.05 -2.52
N LYS A 81 -37.57 0.18 -1.20
CA LYS A 81 -36.93 -0.75 -0.26
C LYS A 81 -37.72 -2.06 -0.05
N CYS A 82 -39.01 -2.10 -0.37
CA CYS A 82 -39.86 -3.29 -0.16
C CYS A 82 -39.87 -4.30 -1.33
N PHE A 83 -39.06 -4.11 -2.38
CA PHE A 83 -39.02 -5.00 -3.56
C PHE A 83 -37.67 -5.73 -3.77
N THR A 84 -36.77 -5.68 -2.79
CA THR A 84 -35.48 -6.42 -2.77
C THR A 84 -35.45 -7.44 -1.66
#